data_AF-A0A975AWG8-F1
#
_entry.id   AF-A0A975AWG8-F1
#
_cell.length_a   1.000
_cell.length_b   1.000
_cell.length_c   1.000
_cell.angle_alpha   90.00
_cell.angle_beta   90.00
_cell.angle_gamma   90.00
#
_symmetry.space_group_name_H-M   'P 1'
#
loop_
_entity.id
_entity.type
_entity.pdbx_description
1 polymer ?
#
loop_
_entity_poly.entity_id
_entity_poly.type
_entity_poly.pdbx_seq_one_letter_code
_entity_poly.pdbx_strand_id
1 'polypeptide(L)'
;MSDIDEIKKLMDILTKTEKDREVASRKMQEVLEKSIKEIKKILLSLKKYIAKDNISLRSYSGKTFDTGEGIIIYDKGIDEKLVLRPSNKFFYLKVENDKLQEIEIEDFDIHNYINYDILFENVKNSLIKCIQKNEEDILAYRNTMLKIDKYNKDLEDMLSLKNIIDNTNHENQD
;
A
#
# COMPACT_ATOMS: atom_id res chain seq x y z
N MET A 1 -55.53 25.11 18.40
CA MET A 1 -54.23 24.67 18.96
C MET A 1 -53.49 25.92 19.37
N SER A 2 -52.88 25.94 20.56
CA SER A 2 -52.11 27.09 21.05
C SER A 2 -50.73 27.06 20.41
N ASP A 3 -50.21 28.21 19.96
CA ASP A 3 -48.86 28.35 19.39
C ASP A 3 -47.77 27.75 20.31
N ILE A 4 -48.03 27.72 21.62
CA ILE A 4 -47.17 27.12 22.64
C ILE A 4 -47.06 25.59 22.50
N ASP A 5 -48.12 24.90 22.07
CA ASP A 5 -48.10 23.45 21.86
C ASP A 5 -47.34 23.06 20.59
N GLU A 6 -47.37 23.93 19.56
CA GLU A 6 -46.56 23.75 18.36
C GLU A 6 -45.07 23.97 18.64
N ILE A 7 -44.74 25.00 19.42
CA ILE A 7 -43.36 25.25 19.88
C ILE A 7 -42.83 24.07 20.72
N LYS A 8 -43.64 23.50 21.62
CA LYS A 8 -43.25 22.29 22.37
C LYS A 8 -42.99 21.09 21.46
N LYS A 9 -43.86 20.83 20.48
CA LYS A 9 -43.63 19.76 19.50
C LYS A 9 -42.35 19.97 18.70
N LEU A 10 -42.06 21.20 18.29
CA LEU A 10 -40.82 21.52 17.58
C LEU A 10 -39.58 21.30 18.46
N MET A 11 -39.63 21.68 19.74
CA MET A 11 -38.54 21.40 20.69
C MET A 11 -38.33 19.89 20.93
N ASP A 12 -39.41 19.11 21.05
CA ASP A 12 -39.31 17.66 21.21
C ASP A 12 -38.71 16.99 19.96
N ILE A 13 -39.10 17.45 18.76
CA ILE A 13 -38.51 16.98 17.50
C ILE A 13 -37.04 17.35 17.44
N LEU A 14 -36.67 18.60 17.75
CA LEU A 14 -35.28 19.05 17.74
C LEU A 14 -34.41 18.19 18.69
N THR A 15 -34.88 17.99 19.91
CA THR A 15 -34.17 17.19 20.93
C THR A 15 -34.00 15.73 20.47
N LYS A 16 -35.02 15.17 19.81
CA LYS A 16 -34.92 13.82 19.23
C LYS A 16 -33.92 13.78 18.08
N THR A 17 -33.96 14.76 17.17
CA THR A 17 -33.03 14.86 16.04
C THR A 17 -31.58 15.03 16.51
N GLU A 18 -31.33 15.79 17.58
CA GLU A 18 -29.99 15.91 18.16
C GLU A 18 -29.48 14.58 18.72
N LYS A 19 -30.33 13.83 19.44
CA LYS A 19 -29.99 12.48 19.92
C LYS A 19 -29.71 11.52 18.77
N ASP A 20 -30.56 11.53 17.74
CA ASP A 20 -30.37 10.68 16.57
C ASP A 20 -29.06 11.02 15.84
N ARG A 21 -28.71 12.31 15.74
CA ARG A 21 -27.44 12.80 15.18
C ARG A 21 -26.24 12.32 15.99
N GLU A 22 -26.29 12.38 17.32
CA GLU A 22 -25.21 11.87 18.17
C GLU A 22 -25.00 10.37 18.02
N VAL A 23 -26.08 9.59 17.96
CA VAL A 23 -26.01 8.14 17.77
C VAL A 23 -25.43 7.81 16.39
N ALA A 24 -25.87 8.51 15.35
CA ALA A 24 -25.33 8.34 14.00
C ALA A 24 -23.83 8.69 13.95
N SER A 25 -23.42 9.78 14.59
CA SER A 25 -22.02 10.21 14.66
C SER A 25 -21.14 9.18 15.36
N ARG A 26 -21.59 8.63 16.49
CA ARG A 26 -20.88 7.55 17.21
C ARG A 26 -20.73 6.30 16.35
N LYS A 27 -21.81 5.85 15.70
CA LYS A 27 -21.75 4.69 14.79
C LYS A 27 -20.78 4.93 13.63
N MET A 28 -20.77 6.13 13.06
CA MET A 28 -19.87 6.48 11.97
C MET A 28 -18.41 6.45 12.42
N GLN A 29 -18.11 6.99 13.60
CA GLN A 29 -16.79 6.94 14.22
C GLN A 29 -16.30 5.49 14.43
N GLU A 30 -17.16 4.59 14.93
CA GLU A 30 -16.81 3.16 15.08
C GLU A 30 -16.52 2.48 13.75
N VAL A 31 -17.30 2.78 12.71
CA VAL A 31 -17.10 2.22 11.36
C VAL A 31 -15.78 2.69 10.79
N LEU A 32 -15.48 3.99 10.90
CA LEU A 32 -14.22 4.57 10.44
C LEU A 32 -13.01 3.95 11.13
N GLU A 33 -13.07 3.75 12.45
CA GLU A 33 -11.99 3.12 13.21
C GLU A 33 -11.69 1.70 12.70
N LYS A 34 -12.75 0.91 12.48
CA LYS A 34 -12.61 -0.44 11.92
C LYS A 34 -12.03 -0.38 10.50
N SER A 35 -12.53 0.52 9.66
CA SER A 35 -12.04 0.69 8.30
C SER A 35 -10.56 1.07 8.25
N ILE A 36 -10.10 2.00 9.07
CA ILE A 36 -8.69 2.42 9.12
C ILE A 36 -7.79 1.26 9.55
N LYS A 37 -8.21 0.48 10.56
CA LYS A 37 -7.48 -0.72 10.99
C LYS A 37 -7.36 -1.76 9.87
N GLU A 38 -8.43 -2.01 9.14
CA GLU A 38 -8.40 -2.93 8.00
C GLU A 38 -7.55 -2.40 6.84
N ILE A 39 -7.64 -1.10 6.54
CA ILE A 39 -6.79 -0.43 5.54
C ILE A 39 -5.31 -0.63 5.88
N LYS A 40 -4.91 -0.38 7.13
CA LYS A 40 -3.53 -0.60 7.57
C LYS A 40 -3.10 -2.05 7.37
N LYS A 41 -3.93 -3.02 7.75
CA LYS A 41 -3.62 -4.45 7.54
C LYS A 41 -3.43 -4.78 6.06
N ILE A 42 -4.29 -4.26 5.19
CA ILE A 42 -4.18 -4.45 3.73
C ILE A 42 -2.87 -3.84 3.22
N LEU A 43 -2.56 -2.59 3.58
CA LEU A 43 -1.34 -1.95 3.12
C LEU A 43 -0.09 -2.69 3.61
N LEU A 44 -0.06 -3.11 4.87
CA LEU A 44 1.06 -3.86 5.45
C LEU A 44 1.21 -5.25 4.85
N SER A 45 0.13 -5.95 4.48
CA SER A 45 0.24 -7.24 3.79
C SER A 45 0.83 -7.07 2.39
N LEU A 46 0.61 -5.93 1.75
CA LEU A 46 1.17 -5.56 0.45
C LEU A 46 2.57 -4.95 0.53
N LYS A 47 3.15 -4.79 1.74
CA LYS A 47 4.44 -4.11 1.99
C LYS A 47 5.53 -4.49 0.98
N LYS A 48 5.73 -5.80 0.71
CA LYS A 48 6.76 -6.30 -0.23
C LYS A 48 6.64 -5.73 -1.65
N TYR A 49 5.45 -5.30 -2.06
CA TYR A 49 5.20 -4.83 -3.41
C TYR A 49 5.20 -3.31 -3.51
N ILE A 50 4.71 -2.62 -2.47
CA ILE A 50 4.42 -1.17 -2.51
C ILE A 50 5.28 -0.31 -1.57
N ALA A 51 5.98 -0.91 -0.60
CA ALA A 51 6.84 -0.16 0.30
C ALA A 51 8.07 0.37 -0.44
N LYS A 52 8.55 1.52 0.03
CA LYS A 52 9.81 2.13 -0.41
C LYS A 52 10.78 2.14 0.76
N ASP A 53 12.01 1.71 0.51
CA ASP A 53 13.06 1.64 1.52
C ASP A 53 13.62 3.02 1.89
N ASN A 54 13.72 3.93 0.91
CA ASN A 54 14.27 5.28 1.09
C ASN A 54 13.24 6.34 0.70
N ILE A 55 12.34 6.68 1.62
CA ILE A 55 11.42 7.80 1.42
C ILE A 55 12.18 9.10 1.69
N SER A 56 12.36 9.90 0.65
CA SER A 56 12.99 11.21 0.75
C SER A 56 12.00 12.36 0.58
N LEU A 57 12.25 13.45 1.30
CA LEU A 57 11.62 14.75 1.09
C LEU A 57 12.69 15.78 0.72
N ARG A 58 12.32 16.79 -0.05
CA ARG A 58 13.23 17.84 -0.49
C ARG A 58 12.65 19.21 -0.17
N SER A 59 13.46 20.05 0.46
CA SER A 59 13.17 21.47 0.63
C SER A 59 13.27 22.24 -0.69
N TYR A 60 12.56 23.36 -0.81
CA TYR A 60 12.70 24.26 -1.97
C TYR A 60 14.10 24.89 -2.08
N SER A 61 14.91 24.86 -1.02
CA SER A 61 16.33 25.26 -1.06
C SER A 61 17.25 24.20 -1.68
N GLY A 62 16.74 23.00 -1.96
CA GLY A 62 17.48 21.89 -2.57
C GLY A 62 18.02 20.85 -1.58
N LYS A 63 17.93 21.08 -0.27
CA LYS A 63 18.30 20.05 0.73
C LYS A 63 17.34 18.88 0.68
N THR A 64 17.88 17.66 0.75
CA THR A 64 17.13 16.42 0.73
C THR A 64 17.26 15.73 2.09
N PHE A 65 16.15 15.19 2.59
CA PHE A 65 16.02 14.52 3.89
C PHE A 65 15.56 13.09 3.63
N ASP A 66 16.30 12.11 4.15
CA ASP A 66 15.88 10.72 4.15
C ASP A 66 15.09 10.42 5.42
N THR A 67 13.94 9.77 5.26
CA THR A 67 12.95 9.52 6.32
C THR A 67 12.71 8.03 6.57
N GLY A 68 13.45 7.18 5.86
CA GLY A 68 13.45 5.72 6.03
C GLY A 68 12.39 4.98 5.22
N GLU A 69 12.05 3.78 5.68
CA GLU A 69 11.16 2.84 4.99
C GLU A 69 9.68 3.09 5.32
N GLY A 70 8.82 2.97 4.31
CA GLY A 70 7.37 2.90 4.54
C GLY A 70 6.55 2.83 3.26
N ILE A 71 5.24 2.89 3.43
CA ILE A 71 4.26 2.96 2.35
C ILE A 71 3.78 4.40 2.27
N ILE A 72 4.05 5.08 1.15
CA ILE A 72 3.56 6.44 0.92
C ILE A 72 2.07 6.34 0.61
N ILE A 73 1.26 6.92 1.48
CA ILE A 73 -0.20 6.96 1.34
C ILE A 73 -0.62 8.22 0.60
N TYR A 74 0.04 9.33 0.88
CA TYR A 74 -0.26 10.60 0.24
C TYR A 74 1.03 11.32 -0.07
N ASP A 75 1.12 11.85 -1.28
CA ASP A 75 2.29 12.57 -1.76
C ASP A 75 1.82 13.93 -2.24
N LYS A 76 2.24 14.99 -1.55
CA LYS A 76 1.82 16.36 -1.82
C LYS A 76 3.05 17.21 -2.10
N GLY A 77 3.59 17.02 -3.29
CA GLY A 77 4.76 17.76 -3.76
C GLY A 77 6.07 17.12 -3.31
N ILE A 78 7.09 17.95 -3.12
CA ILE A 78 8.45 17.47 -2.79
C ILE A 78 8.73 17.47 -1.29
N ASP A 79 7.95 18.21 -0.52
CA ASP A 79 8.21 18.61 0.86
C ASP A 79 7.15 18.13 1.86
N GLU A 80 6.06 17.47 1.41
CA GLU A 80 5.00 16.97 2.28
C GLU A 80 4.53 15.55 1.87
N LYS A 81 4.57 14.59 2.80
CA LYS A 81 4.15 13.19 2.58
C LYS A 81 3.46 12.59 3.80
N LEU A 82 2.45 11.75 3.57
CA LEU A 82 1.88 10.86 4.57
C LEU A 82 2.39 9.43 4.35
N VAL A 83 2.97 8.83 5.38
CA VAL A 83 3.61 7.51 5.30
C VAL A 83 3.05 6.58 6.36
N LEU A 84 2.69 5.37 5.98
CA LEU A 84 2.49 4.26 6.91
C LEU A 84 3.80 3.50 7.07
N ARG A 85 4.36 3.53 8.27
CA ARG A 85 5.59 2.81 8.57
C ARG A 85 5.33 1.35 8.95
N PRO A 86 6.36 0.47 8.89
CA PRO A 86 6.26 -0.93 9.31
C PRO A 86 5.82 -1.12 10.77
N SER A 87 6.01 -0.09 11.62
CA SER A 87 5.52 -0.04 13.00
C SER A 87 3.99 0.06 13.12
N ASN A 88 3.25 0.04 12.00
CA ASN A 88 1.79 0.16 11.94
C ASN A 88 1.26 1.55 12.37
N LYS A 89 2.10 2.58 12.23
CA LYS A 89 1.77 3.97 12.57
C LYS A 89 1.86 4.88 11.36
N PHE A 90 0.97 5.86 11.31
CA PHE A 90 1.01 6.91 10.30
C PHE A 90 1.97 8.02 10.74
N PHE A 91 2.72 8.53 9.80
CA PHE A 91 3.61 9.67 9.99
C PHE A 91 3.32 10.70 8.91
N TYR A 92 3.13 11.94 9.35
CA TYR A 92 3.12 13.08 8.46
C TYR A 92 4.50 13.71 8.47
N LEU A 93 5.10 13.74 7.29
CA LEU A 93 6.45 14.23 7.05
C LEU A 93 6.31 15.55 6.30
N LYS A 94 6.84 16.63 6.88
CA LYS A 94 6.83 17.96 6.27
C LYS A 94 8.21 18.59 6.40
N VAL A 95 8.71 19.21 5.33
CA VAL A 95 9.92 20.01 5.38
C VAL A 95 9.54 21.48 5.50
N GLU A 96 9.90 22.12 6.60
CA GLU A 96 9.60 23.52 6.85
C GLU A 96 10.86 24.22 7.38
N ASN A 97 11.22 25.36 6.79
CA ASN A 97 12.44 26.10 7.12
C ASN A 97 13.72 25.23 7.09
N ASP A 98 13.87 24.41 6.05
CA ASP A 98 14.99 23.46 5.89
C ASP A 98 15.15 22.46 7.06
N LYS A 99 14.06 22.16 7.76
CA LYS A 99 14.04 21.12 8.80
C LYS A 99 12.94 20.12 8.48
N LEU A 100 13.26 18.84 8.61
CA LEU A 100 12.27 17.78 8.58
C LEU A 100 11.49 17.79 9.89
N GLN A 101 10.18 17.95 9.78
CA GLN A 101 9.22 17.68 10.83
C GLN A 101 8.56 16.33 10.57
N GLU A 102 8.56 15.50 11.59
CA GLU A 102 7.93 14.19 11.57
C GLU A 102 6.93 14.13 12.71
N ILE A 103 5.66 13.94 12.36
CA ILE A 103 4.55 13.94 13.31
C ILE A 103 3.89 12.56 13.23
N GLU A 104 3.88 11.84 14.34
CA GLU A 104 3.09 10.62 14.47
C GLU A 104 1.61 10.97 14.52
N ILE A 105 0.81 10.29 13.70
CA ILE A 105 -0.64 10.51 13.63
C ILE A 105 -1.36 9.31 14.22
N GLU A 106 -2.21 9.59 15.19
CA GLU A 106 -3.18 8.63 15.71
C GLU A 106 -4.22 8.29 14.64
N ASP A 107 -4.69 7.04 14.64
CA ASP A 107 -5.55 6.51 13.58
C ASP A 107 -6.79 7.36 13.36
N PHE A 108 -7.34 7.92 14.44
CA PHE A 108 -8.52 8.75 14.37
C PHE A 108 -8.24 10.12 13.75
N ASP A 109 -7.03 10.66 13.90
CA ASP A 109 -6.68 12.02 13.46
C ASP A 109 -6.22 12.08 12.00
N ILE A 110 -6.14 10.94 11.30
CA ILE A 110 -5.73 10.90 9.89
C ILE A 110 -6.61 11.78 8.99
N HIS A 111 -7.90 11.95 9.33
CA HIS A 111 -8.83 12.79 8.58
C HIS A 111 -8.44 14.28 8.57
N ASN A 112 -7.64 14.72 9.54
CA ASN A 112 -7.11 16.09 9.57
C ASN A 112 -6.04 16.33 8.50
N TYR A 113 -5.46 15.25 7.96
CA TYR A 113 -4.35 15.30 7.00
C TYR A 113 -4.76 14.83 5.60
N ILE A 114 -5.73 13.92 5.50
CA ILE A 114 -6.20 13.37 4.24
C ILE A 114 -7.69 13.00 4.31
N ASN A 115 -8.43 13.26 3.23
CA ASN A 115 -9.82 12.80 3.13
C ASN A 115 -9.87 11.27 2.99
N TYR A 116 -10.85 10.63 3.61
CA TYR A 116 -11.06 9.18 3.54
C TYR A 116 -11.22 8.67 2.12
N ASP A 117 -11.86 9.42 1.21
CA ASP A 117 -11.97 9.02 -0.20
C ASP A 117 -10.60 8.85 -0.86
N ILE A 118 -9.68 9.77 -0.55
CA ILE A 118 -8.30 9.72 -1.06
C ILE A 118 -7.56 8.53 -0.43
N LEU A 119 -7.78 8.26 0.86
CA LEU A 119 -7.21 7.09 1.52
C LEU A 119 -7.67 5.78 0.84
N PHE A 120 -8.96 5.65 0.56
CA PHE A 120 -9.52 4.48 -0.13
C PHE A 120 -9.00 4.34 -1.56
N GLU A 121 -8.95 5.41 -2.34
CA GLU A 121 -8.37 5.38 -3.69
C GLU A 121 -6.88 4.99 -3.65
N ASN A 122 -6.11 5.41 -2.64
CA ASN A 122 -4.72 4.99 -2.50
C ASN A 122 -4.57 3.50 -2.20
N VAL A 123 -5.46 2.92 -1.37
CA VAL A 123 -5.49 1.47 -1.13
C VAL A 123 -5.81 0.72 -2.42
N LYS A 124 -6.82 1.17 -3.17
CA LYS A 124 -7.19 0.61 -4.47
C LYS A 124 -6.04 0.69 -5.48
N ASN A 125 -5.39 1.84 -5.61
CA ASN A 125 -4.22 2.01 -6.48
C ASN A 125 -3.05 1.13 -6.07
N SER A 126 -2.84 0.94 -4.77
CA SER A 126 -1.81 0.03 -4.24
C SER A 126 -2.11 -1.42 -4.59
N LEU A 127 -3.37 -1.85 -4.50
CA LEU A 127 -3.81 -3.18 -4.94
C LEU A 127 -3.59 -3.38 -6.43
N ILE A 128 -3.96 -2.40 -7.27
CA ILE A 128 -3.74 -2.46 -8.72
C ILE A 128 -2.26 -2.62 -9.04
N LYS A 129 -1.38 -1.82 -8.41
CA LYS A 129 0.08 -1.93 -8.59
C LYS A 129 0.61 -3.30 -8.16
N CYS A 130 0.08 -3.87 -7.08
CA CYS A 130 0.47 -5.21 -6.65
C CYS A 130 0.09 -6.27 -7.69
N ILE A 131 -1.11 -6.18 -8.27
CA ILE A 131 -1.56 -7.11 -9.32
C ILE A 131 -0.64 -7.01 -10.54
N GLN A 132 -0.35 -5.79 -11.01
CA GLN A 132 0.55 -5.55 -12.14
C GLN A 132 1.94 -6.14 -11.90
N LYS A 133 2.52 -5.89 -10.72
CA LYS A 133 3.85 -6.42 -10.37
C LYS A 133 3.85 -7.95 -10.29
N ASN A 134 2.79 -8.56 -9.76
CA ASN A 134 2.66 -10.01 -9.74
C ASN A 134 2.56 -10.60 -11.16
N GLU A 135 1.87 -9.94 -12.08
CA GLU A 135 1.81 -10.37 -13.49
C GLU A 135 3.19 -10.31 -14.15
N GLU A 136 3.94 -9.24 -13.92
CA GLU A 136 5.33 -9.09 -14.39
C GLU A 136 6.23 -10.19 -13.83
N ASP A 137 6.14 -10.48 -12.53
CA ASP A 137 6.91 -11.53 -11.88
C ASP A 137 6.56 -12.91 -12.47
N ILE A 138 5.28 -13.21 -12.69
CA ILE A 138 4.84 -14.47 -13.32
C ILE A 138 5.42 -14.62 -14.73
N LEU A 139 5.42 -13.54 -15.53
CA LEU A 139 6.02 -13.54 -16.86
C LEU A 139 7.54 -13.78 -16.80
N ALA A 140 8.23 -13.15 -15.85
CA ALA A 140 9.66 -13.37 -15.63
C ALA A 140 9.97 -14.82 -15.23
N TYR A 141 9.16 -15.42 -14.35
CA TYR A 141 9.28 -16.83 -13.98
C TYR A 141 9.08 -17.76 -15.18
N ARG A 142 8.04 -17.54 -15.99
CA ARG A 142 7.80 -18.34 -17.21
C ARG A 142 8.96 -18.26 -18.18
N ASN A 143 9.49 -17.06 -18.42
CA ASN A 143 10.67 -16.88 -19.28
C ASN A 143 11.90 -17.59 -18.73
N THR A 144 12.10 -17.58 -17.41
CA THR A 144 13.20 -18.29 -16.76
C THR A 144 13.04 -19.80 -16.89
N MET A 145 11.82 -20.31 -16.71
CA MET A 145 11.50 -21.73 -16.90
C MET A 145 11.79 -22.19 -18.33
N LEU A 146 11.38 -21.43 -19.35
CA LEU A 146 11.68 -21.74 -20.75
C LEU A 146 13.19 -21.78 -21.03
N LYS A 147 13.97 -20.90 -20.41
CA LYS A 147 15.45 -20.94 -20.53
C LYS A 147 16.02 -22.21 -19.88
N ILE A 148 15.52 -22.59 -18.71
CA ILE A 148 15.93 -23.82 -18.02
C ILE A 148 15.58 -25.04 -18.87
N ASP A 149 14.37 -25.12 -19.42
CA ASP A 149 13.94 -26.22 -20.28
C ASP A 149 14.82 -26.33 -21.52
N LYS A 150 15.18 -25.19 -22.12
CA LYS A 150 16.14 -25.17 -23.24
C LYS A 150 17.50 -25.71 -22.83
N TYR A 151 18.06 -25.24 -21.71
CA TYR A 151 19.36 -25.72 -21.23
C TYR A 151 19.34 -27.20 -20.88
N ASN A 152 18.25 -27.71 -20.30
CA ASN A 152 18.09 -29.13 -20.01
C ASN A 152 18.06 -29.96 -21.29
N LYS A 153 17.33 -29.49 -22.31
CA LYS A 153 17.29 -30.15 -23.62
C LYS A 153 18.67 -30.16 -24.28
N ASP A 154 19.37 -29.02 -24.27
CA ASP A 154 20.73 -28.92 -24.83
C ASP A 154 21.70 -29.88 -24.09
N LEU A 155 21.56 -30.04 -22.77
CA LEU A 155 22.32 -31.01 -21.97
C LEU A 155 21.97 -32.46 -22.30
N GLU A 156 20.68 -32.79 -22.44
CA GLU A 156 20.22 -34.12 -22.89
C GLU A 156 20.77 -34.46 -24.27
N ASP A 157 20.73 -33.53 -25.21
CA ASP A 157 21.26 -33.70 -26.56
C ASP A 157 22.78 -33.92 -26.52
N MET A 158 23.52 -33.16 -25.70
CA MET A 158 24.96 -33.38 -25.50
C MET A 158 25.29 -34.73 -24.87
N LEU A 159 24.52 -35.16 -23.86
CA LEU A 159 24.69 -36.48 -23.23
C LEU A 159 24.39 -37.61 -24.21
N SER A 160 23.35 -37.45 -25.04
CA SER A 160 22.98 -38.41 -26.08
C SER A 160 24.07 -38.53 -27.14
N LEU A 161 24.60 -37.40 -27.61
CA LEU A 161 25.73 -37.35 -28.54
C LEU A 161 26.99 -38.00 -27.95
N LYS A 162 27.29 -37.72 -26.68
CA LYS A 162 28.43 -38.32 -25.98
C LYS A 162 28.31 -39.84 -25.92
N ASN A 163 27.14 -40.36 -25.53
CA ASN A 163 26.90 -41.81 -25.47
C ASN A 163 27.03 -42.48 -26.84
N ILE A 164 26.59 -41.82 -27.91
CA ILE A 164 26.77 -42.33 -29.29
C ILE A 164 28.26 -42.40 -29.63
N ILE A 165 29.03 -41.36 -29.34
CA ILE A 165 30.48 -41.33 -29.60
C ILE A 165 31.21 -42.42 -28.81
N ASP A 166 30.89 -42.58 -27.53
CA ASP A 166 31.51 -43.59 -26.66
C ASP A 166 31.21 -45.02 -27.16
N ASN A 167 29.98 -45.30 -27.63
CA ASN A 167 29.63 -46.58 -28.24
C ASN A 167 30.32 -46.82 -29.60
N THR A 168 30.43 -45.78 -30.43
CA THR A 168 31.09 -45.88 -31.74
C THR A 168 32.60 -46.09 -31.61
N ASN A 169 33.23 -45.54 -30.56
CA ASN A 169 34.65 -45.77 -30.26
C ASN A 169 34.92 -47.18 -29.73
N HIS A 170 33.95 -47.82 -29.06
CA HIS A 170 34.05 -49.21 -28.62
C HIS A 170 33.88 -50.21 -29.77
N GLU A 171 33.01 -49.95 -30.75
CA GLU A 171 32.84 -50.83 -31.94
C GLU A 171 34.02 -50.76 -32.93
N ASN A 172 34.83 -49.70 -32.92
CA ASN A 172 36.01 -49.56 -33.79
C ASN A 172 37.32 -50.08 -33.15
N GLN A 173 37.24 -50.68 -31.95
CA GLN A 173 38.38 -51.28 -31.25
C GLN A 173 38.38 -52.83 -31.25
N ASP A 174 37.35 -53.45 -31.86
CA ASP A 174 37.29 -54.88 -32.20
C ASP A 174 37.57 -55.11 -33.70
#